data_AF-A0A7X7DYU0-F1
#
_entry.id   AF-A0A7X7DYU0-F1
#
_cell.length_a   1.000
_cell.length_b   1.000
_cell.length_c   1.000
_cell.angle_alpha   90.00
_cell.angle_beta   90.00
_cell.angle_gamma   90.00
#
_symmetry.space_group_name_H-M   'P 1'
#
loop_
_entity.id
_entity.type
_entity.pdbx_description
1 polymer ?
#
loop_
_entity_poly.entity_id
_entity_poly.type
_entity_poly.pdbx_seq_one_letter_code
_entity_poly.pdbx_strand_id
1 'polypeptide(L)'
;MGFVNAGIRTGTQYSYSYLGLGARRSDGQNYWTPVYGLGFRKPFKKTFIGVDFLGKRIYKGLTLRNDYAFYHSVYRVIAGYKLFEHLTVWGGPTLNNIYTHNTINFKIPSWADTYGDHYKVWPGFVLGVEF
;
A
#
# COMPACT_ATOMS: atom_id res chain seq x y z
N MET A 1 7.85 -3.05 -9.94
CA MET A 1 8.53 -2.23 -8.90
C MET A 1 7.48 -1.77 -7.90
N GLY A 2 7.69 -2.04 -6.61
CA GLY A 2 6.77 -1.70 -5.52
C GLY A 2 7.28 -0.53 -4.65
N PHE A 3 6.44 -0.09 -3.71
CA PHE A 3 6.86 0.81 -2.62
C PHE A 3 7.32 -0.01 -1.42
N VAL A 4 8.39 0.40 -0.78
CA VAL A 4 8.71 -0.01 0.60
C VAL A 4 7.97 0.95 1.52
N ASN A 5 7.19 0.43 2.47
CA ASN A 5 6.43 1.25 3.41
C ASN A 5 6.79 0.88 4.84
N ALA A 6 6.93 1.89 5.70
CA ALA A 6 7.09 1.75 7.14
C ALA A 6 5.98 2.55 7.81
N GLY A 7 5.45 2.05 8.92
CA GLY A 7 4.34 2.70 9.59
C GLY A 7 3.95 2.01 10.88
N ILE A 8 2.99 2.61 11.56
CA ILE A 8 2.47 2.18 12.85
C ILE A 8 1.03 1.73 12.66
N ARG A 9 0.66 0.65 13.36
CA ARG A 9 -0.72 0.18 13.51
C ARG A 9 -1.20 0.56 14.90
N THR A 10 -2.41 1.10 14.99
CA THR A 10 -3.06 1.43 16.26
C THR A 10 -4.49 0.91 16.26
N GLY A 11 -4.94 0.31 17.36
CA GLY A 11 -6.27 -0.27 17.47
C GLY A 11 -6.28 -1.57 18.26
N THR A 12 -7.20 -2.46 17.90
CA THR A 12 -7.44 -3.73 18.57
C THR A 12 -6.81 -4.90 17.81
N GLN A 13 -6.92 -6.10 18.38
CA GLN A 13 -6.53 -7.33 17.66
C GLN A 13 -7.42 -7.65 16.45
N TYR A 14 -8.60 -7.05 16.34
CA TYR A 14 -9.58 -7.32 15.28
C TYR A 14 -9.68 -6.21 14.23
N SER A 15 -9.42 -4.97 14.62
CA SER A 15 -9.52 -3.79 13.77
C SER A 15 -8.44 -2.79 14.13
N TYR A 16 -7.86 -2.13 13.13
CA TYR A 16 -6.78 -1.17 13.36
C TYR A 16 -6.74 -0.10 12.28
N SER A 17 -6.19 1.05 12.65
CA SER A 17 -5.78 2.11 11.74
C SER A 17 -4.29 1.96 11.43
N TYR A 18 -3.89 2.28 10.20
CA TYR A 18 -2.52 2.28 9.73
C TYR A 18 -2.12 3.70 9.33
N LEU A 19 -0.97 4.15 9.82
CA LEU A 19 -0.34 5.40 9.41
C LEU A 19 1.13 5.12 9.07
N GLY A 20 1.60 5.61 7.94
CA GLY A 20 2.97 5.34 7.51
C GLY A 20 3.46 6.23 6.38
N LEU A 21 4.71 5.95 5.99
CA LEU A 21 5.39 6.56 4.88
C LEU A 21 5.91 5.45 3.97
N GLY A 22 5.84 5.67 2.66
CA GLY A 22 6.39 4.80 1.65
C GLY A 22 7.40 5.53 0.79
N ALA A 23 8.38 4.79 0.27
CA ALA A 23 9.35 5.28 -0.70
C ALA A 23 9.47 4.31 -1.87
N ARG A 24 9.71 4.86 -3.06
CA ARG A 24 10.02 4.10 -4.28
C ARG A 24 11.00 4.89 -5.14
N ARG A 25 11.98 4.22 -5.73
CA ARG A 25 12.80 4.77 -6.82
C ARG A 25 12.32 4.17 -8.15
N SER A 26 12.04 5.01 -9.14
CA SER A 26 11.66 4.58 -10.50
C SER A 26 12.25 5.55 -11.52
N ASP A 27 12.93 5.01 -12.53
CA ASP A 27 13.40 5.78 -13.70
C ASP A 27 14.23 7.02 -13.30
N GLY A 28 15.16 6.84 -12.36
CA GLY A 28 16.02 7.90 -11.83
C GLY A 28 15.35 8.87 -10.85
N GLN A 29 14.04 8.77 -10.64
CA GLN A 29 13.26 9.63 -9.77
C GLN A 29 12.95 8.95 -8.43
N ASN A 30 12.96 9.73 -7.36
CA ASN A 30 12.54 9.31 -6.03
C ASN A 30 11.09 9.73 -5.79
N TYR A 31 10.29 8.81 -5.28
CA TYR A 31 8.90 9.04 -4.89
C TYR A 31 8.74 8.71 -3.42
N TRP A 32 7.95 9.52 -2.72
CA TRP A 32 7.48 9.21 -1.39
C TRP A 32 5.95 9.28 -1.33
N THR A 33 5.37 8.64 -0.33
CA THR A 33 3.93 8.65 -0.14
C THR A 33 3.60 8.58 1.34
N PRO A 34 2.74 9.47 1.87
CA PRO A 34 2.04 9.16 3.10
C PRO A 34 1.06 8.02 2.80
N VAL A 35 0.87 7.16 3.78
CA VAL A 35 -0.03 6.02 3.71
C VAL A 35 -0.92 6.10 4.94
N TYR A 36 -2.22 6.05 4.71
CA TYR A 36 -3.21 5.94 5.77
C TYR A 36 -4.17 4.82 5.41
N GLY A 37 -4.81 4.21 6.40
CA GLY A 37 -5.78 3.17 6.09
C GLY A 37 -6.39 2.51 7.31
N LEU A 38 -7.28 1.57 7.01
CA LEU A 38 -7.98 0.76 7.99
C LEU A 38 -7.77 -0.72 7.64
N GLY A 39 -7.70 -1.55 8.67
CA GLY A 39 -7.52 -2.98 8.55
C GLY A 39 -8.43 -3.73 9.51
N PHE A 40 -8.85 -4.91 9.06
CA PHE A 40 -9.62 -5.86 9.86
C PHE A 40 -8.91 -7.21 9.79
N ARG A 41 -8.75 -7.88 10.93
CA ARG A 41 -8.13 -9.20 10.97
C ARG A 41 -8.86 -10.14 11.92
N LYS A 42 -8.86 -11.41 11.58
CA LYS A 42 -9.33 -12.52 12.42
C LYS A 42 -8.12 -13.30 12.91
N PRO A 43 -7.77 -13.22 14.21
CA PRO A 43 -6.67 -13.98 14.79
C PRO A 43 -7.04 -15.46 14.99
N PHE A 44 -6.04 -16.33 14.85
CA PHE A 44 -6.10 -17.78 15.03
C PHE A 44 -4.83 -18.27 15.75
N LYS A 45 -4.77 -18.21 17.08
CA LYS A 45 -3.56 -18.55 17.86
C LYS A 45 -2.30 -17.83 17.34
N LYS A 46 -1.48 -18.49 16.51
CA LYS A 46 -0.26 -17.94 15.90
C LYS A 46 -0.46 -17.39 14.49
N THR A 47 -1.62 -17.57 13.86
CA THR A 47 -1.91 -17.06 12.52
C THR A 47 -3.00 -16.00 12.54
N PHE A 48 -3.16 -15.27 11.44
CA PHE A 48 -4.33 -14.45 11.19
C PHE A 48 -4.62 -14.35 9.70
N ILE A 49 -5.86 -14.00 9.37
CA ILE A 49 -6.26 -13.55 8.03
C ILE A 49 -6.86 -12.16 8.19
N GLY A 50 -6.57 -11.25 7.27
CA GLY A 50 -7.08 -9.89 7.33
C GLY A 50 -7.30 -9.26 5.96
N VAL A 51 -8.02 -8.15 5.99
CA VAL A 51 -8.30 -7.29 4.84
C VAL A 51 -7.96 -5.86 5.22
N ASP A 52 -7.21 -5.18 4.36
CA ASP A 52 -6.87 -3.78 4.59
C ASP A 52 -7.18 -2.91 3.38
N PHE A 53 -7.50 -1.64 3.70
CA PHE A 53 -7.87 -0.58 2.78
C PHE A 53 -6.90 0.58 3.02
N LEU A 54 -5.98 0.81 2.09
CA LEU A 54 -4.94 1.83 2.22
C LEU A 54 -5.12 2.92 1.17
N GLY A 55 -5.12 4.18 1.60
CA GLY A 55 -4.99 5.36 0.75
C GLY A 55 -3.55 5.85 0.75
N LYS A 56 -3.05 6.22 -0.43
CA LYS A 56 -1.70 6.72 -0.66
C LYS A 56 -1.75 7.95 -1.56
N ARG A 57 -0.87 8.91 -1.29
CA ARG A 57 -0.67 10.07 -2.16
C ARG A 57 0.77 10.11 -2.62
N ILE A 58 1.02 9.86 -3.90
CA ILE A 58 2.40 9.72 -4.40
C ILE A 58 2.93 11.10 -4.78
N TYR A 59 4.06 11.48 -4.20
CA TYR A 59 4.78 12.71 -4.53
C TYR A 59 6.12 12.39 -5.19
N LYS A 60 6.55 13.26 -6.10
CA LYS A 60 7.85 13.19 -6.79
C LYS A 60 8.86 14.10 -6.10
N GLY A 61 10.02 13.58 -5.70
CA GLY A 61 11.02 14.31 -4.92
C GLY A 61 10.48 14.76 -3.56
N LEU A 62 11.10 15.77 -2.94
CA LEU A 62 10.61 16.35 -1.68
C LEU A 62 9.53 17.44 -1.89
N THR A 63 9.08 17.63 -3.12
CA THR A 63 8.19 18.73 -3.48
C THR A 63 6.73 18.35 -3.18
N LEU A 64 6.07 19.15 -2.34
CA LEU A 64 4.65 19.01 -1.99
C LEU A 64 3.69 19.61 -3.04
N ARG A 65 4.16 19.90 -4.27
CA ARG A 65 3.31 20.48 -5.30
C ARG A 65 2.20 19.49 -5.70
N ASN A 66 0.96 19.95 -5.64
CA ASN A 66 -0.24 19.15 -5.91
C ASN A 66 -0.30 18.62 -7.35
N ASP A 67 0.41 19.27 -8.27
CA ASP A 67 0.39 19.04 -9.72
C ASP A 67 0.86 17.62 -10.12
N TYR A 68 1.60 16.94 -9.24
CA TYR A 68 2.14 15.60 -9.44
C TYR A 68 1.55 14.55 -8.49
N ALA A 69 0.52 14.90 -7.73
CA ALA A 69 0.00 14.01 -6.70
C ALA A 69 -0.96 12.97 -7.30
N PHE A 70 -0.56 11.71 -7.29
CA PHE A 70 -1.41 10.58 -7.67
C PHE A 70 -2.14 10.02 -6.46
N TYR A 71 -3.43 9.74 -6.59
CA TYR A 71 -4.19 9.03 -5.57
C TYR A 71 -4.09 7.54 -5.85
N HIS A 72 -3.51 6.80 -4.92
CA HIS A 72 -3.29 5.37 -5.05
C HIS A 72 -3.98 4.65 -3.88
N SER A 73 -5.01 3.87 -4.18
CA SER A 73 -5.70 3.03 -3.21
C SER A 73 -5.26 1.58 -3.37
N VAL A 74 -4.94 0.94 -2.26
CA VAL A 74 -4.51 -0.47 -2.22
C VAL A 74 -5.45 -1.24 -1.31
N TYR A 75 -6.11 -2.22 -1.88
CA TYR A 75 -6.88 -3.22 -1.15
C TYR A 75 -5.99 -4.45 -1.02
N ARG A 76 -5.85 -5.04 0.17
CA ARG A 76 -5.05 -6.24 0.34
C ARG A 76 -5.77 -7.27 1.19
N VAL A 77 -5.66 -8.52 0.78
CA VAL A 77 -5.99 -9.68 1.60
C VAL A 77 -4.67 -10.22 2.11
N ILE A 78 -4.52 -10.35 3.42
CA ILE A 78 -3.26 -10.76 4.03
C ILE A 78 -3.48 -11.98 4.92
N ALA A 79 -2.51 -12.89 4.90
CA ALA A 79 -2.33 -13.90 5.91
C ALA A 79 -1.00 -13.66 6.62
N GLY A 80 -0.95 -13.92 7.92
CA GLY A 80 0.29 -13.77 8.66
C GLY A 80 0.48 -14.83 9.73
N TYR A 81 1.72 -14.93 10.18
CA TYR A 81 2.20 -15.88 11.16
C TYR A 81 3.10 -15.18 12.18
N LYS A 82 2.80 -15.41 13.46
CA LYS A 82 3.56 -14.92 14.61
C LYS A 82 4.73 -15.86 14.87
N LEU A 83 5.93 -15.45 14.46
CA LEU A 83 7.18 -16.21 14.63
C LEU A 83 7.60 -16.21 16.11
N PHE A 84 7.60 -15.03 16.73
CA PHE A 84 7.93 -14.80 18.14
C PHE A 84 6.90 -13.87 18.78
N GLU A 85 6.98 -13.65 20.09
CA GLU A 85 6.04 -12.78 20.81
C GLU A 85 5.94 -11.36 20.23
N HIS A 86 7.04 -10.87 19.67
CA HIS A 86 7.23 -9.51 19.12
C HIS A 86 7.64 -9.53 17.63
N LEU A 87 7.37 -10.62 16.91
CA LEU A 87 7.70 -10.70 15.49
C LEU A 87 6.63 -11.46 14.72
N THR A 88 6.04 -10.77 13.76
CA THR A 88 5.01 -11.32 12.88
C THR A 88 5.40 -11.07 11.43
N VAL A 89 5.30 -12.10 10.59
CA VAL A 89 5.45 -11.99 9.14
C VAL A 89 4.09 -12.12 8.48
N TRP A 90 3.87 -11.40 7.38
CA TRP A 90 2.61 -11.46 6.66
C TRP A 90 2.80 -11.18 5.17
N GLY A 91 1.83 -11.64 4.39
CA GLY A 91 1.83 -11.45 2.95
C GLY A 91 0.48 -11.74 2.34
N GLY A 92 0.32 -11.33 1.09
CA GLY A 92 -0.88 -11.67 0.33
C GLY A 92 -1.10 -10.80 -0.91
N PRO A 93 -2.14 -11.14 -1.69
CA PRO A 93 -2.48 -10.41 -2.90
C PRO A 93 -2.97 -9.00 -2.58
N THR A 94 -2.71 -8.09 -3.52
CA THR A 94 -3.25 -6.73 -3.50
C THR A 94 -4.03 -6.44 -4.76
N LEU A 95 -5.01 -5.54 -4.67
CA LEU A 95 -5.62 -4.85 -5.79
C LEU A 95 -5.23 -3.38 -5.69
N ASN A 96 -4.43 -2.92 -6.64
CA ASN A 96 -3.91 -1.57 -6.69
C ASN A 96 -4.77 -0.77 -7.65
N ASN A 97 -5.17 0.43 -7.22
CA ASN A 97 -5.99 1.33 -8.01
C ASN A 97 -5.37 2.71 -7.97
N ILE A 98 -5.10 3.31 -9.11
CA ILE A 98 -4.56 4.66 -9.17
C ILE A 98 -5.48 5.56 -9.99
N TYR A 99 -5.67 6.76 -9.47
CA TYR A 99 -6.38 7.83 -10.12
C TYR A 99 -5.46 9.03 -10.31
N THR A 100 -5.50 9.63 -11.50
CA THR A 100 -4.70 10.80 -11.86
C THR A 100 -5.55 11.85 -12.55
N HIS A 101 -5.31 13.13 -12.30
CA HIS A 101 -5.92 14.21 -13.10
C HIS A 101 -5.09 14.57 -14.34
N ASN A 102 -3.80 14.20 -14.35
CA ASN A 102 -2.83 14.50 -15.42
C ASN A 102 -2.30 13.21 -16.06
N THR A 103 -1.58 13.30 -17.18
CA THR A 103 -0.93 12.15 -17.83
C THR A 103 -0.08 11.35 -16.83
N ILE A 104 -0.30 10.03 -16.75
CA ILE A 104 0.44 9.17 -15.83
C ILE A 104 1.90 9.07 -16.27
N ASN A 105 2.77 9.90 -15.69
CA ASN A 105 4.23 9.75 -15.80
C ASN A 105 4.81 8.80 -14.74
N PHE A 106 3.96 8.01 -14.09
CA PHE A 106 4.33 7.00 -13.11
C PHE A 106 4.35 5.61 -13.75
N LYS A 107 5.45 4.87 -13.58
CA LYS A 107 5.57 3.53 -14.16
C LYS A 107 4.66 2.53 -13.44
N ILE A 108 3.55 2.21 -14.11
CA ILE A 108 2.57 1.18 -13.79
C ILE A 108 2.85 -0.06 -14.67
N PRO A 109 2.49 -1.28 -14.25
CA PRO A 109 2.56 -2.43 -15.13
C PRO A 109 1.82 -2.19 -16.46
N SER A 110 2.40 -2.64 -17.58
CA SER A 110 1.81 -2.47 -18.92
C SER A 110 0.48 -3.21 -19.09
N TRP A 111 0.26 -4.24 -18.28
CA TRP A 111 -0.96 -5.06 -18.23
C TRP A 111 -2.01 -4.52 -17.25
N ALA A 112 -1.82 -3.31 -16.69
CA ALA A 112 -2.83 -2.70 -15.86
C ALA A 112 -4.07 -2.34 -16.70
N ASP A 113 -5.23 -2.78 -16.23
CA ASP A 113 -6.51 -2.44 -16.84
C ASP A 113 -6.75 -0.94 -16.70
N THR A 114 -7.17 -0.31 -17.79
CA THR A 114 -7.42 1.13 -17.85
C THR A 114 -8.93 1.34 -17.99
N TYR A 115 -9.52 2.12 -17.09
CA TYR A 115 -10.94 2.46 -17.11
C TYR A 115 -11.08 3.98 -17.31
N GLY A 116 -11.44 4.38 -18.53
CA GLY A 116 -11.36 5.80 -18.93
C GLY A 116 -9.92 6.32 -18.94
N ASP A 117 -9.74 7.64 -18.97
CA ASP A 117 -8.41 8.25 -19.18
C ASP A 117 -7.55 8.37 -17.91
N HIS A 118 -8.18 8.20 -16.74
CA HIS A 118 -7.63 8.64 -15.46
C HIS A 118 -7.50 7.54 -14.42
N TYR A 119 -8.07 6.36 -14.66
CA TYR A 119 -8.13 5.28 -13.68
C TYR A 119 -7.44 4.02 -14.20
N LYS A 120 -6.56 3.44 -13.38
CA LYS A 120 -5.92 2.15 -13.68
C LYS A 120 -5.97 1.21 -12.49
N VAL A 121 -6.19 -0.07 -12.79
CA VAL A 121 -6.31 -1.15 -11.82
C VAL A 121 -5.38 -2.28 -12.18
N TRP A 122 -4.70 -2.85 -11.19
CA TRP A 122 -3.90 -4.05 -11.41
C TRP A 122 -3.74 -4.88 -10.13
N PRO A 123 -3.79 -6.22 -10.22
CA PRO A 123 -3.39 -7.07 -9.11
C PRO A 123 -1.92 -6.87 -8.73
N GLY A 124 -1.57 -7.22 -7.51
CA GLY A 124 -0.20 -7.18 -7.02
C GLY A 124 -0.02 -8.11 -5.83
N PHE A 125 1.11 -7.94 -5.15
CA PHE A 125 1.44 -8.72 -3.98
C PHE A 125 2.21 -7.86 -2.98
N VAL A 126 2.04 -8.16 -1.69
CA VAL A 126 2.74 -7.49 -0.61
C VAL A 126 3.30 -8.51 0.36
N LEU A 127 4.47 -8.18 0.92
CA LEU A 127 5.09 -8.86 2.05
C LEU A 127 5.43 -7.82 3.10
N GLY A 128 5.40 -8.22 4.36
CA GLY A 128 5.81 -7.35 5.44
C GLY A 128 6.10 -8.08 6.75
N VAL A 129 6.67 -7.29 7.66
CA VAL A 129 7.03 -7.69 9.01
C VAL A 129 6.42 -6.68 9.97
N GLU A 130 5.97 -7.14 11.12
CA GLU A 130 5.41 -6.36 12.23
C GLU A 130 6.14 -6.75 13.53
N PHE A 131 6.43 -5.74 14.35
CA PHE A 131 7.12 -5.86 15.63
C PHE A 131 6.20 -5.38 16.75
#